data_AF-A0A8T2U8Q6-F1
#
_entry.id   AF-A0A8T2U8Q6-F1
#
_cell.length_a   1.000
_cell.length_b   1.000
_cell.length_c   1.000
_cell.angle_alpha   90.00
_cell.angle_beta   90.00
_cell.angle_gamma   90.00
#
_symmetry.space_group_name_H-M   'P 1'
#
loop_
_entity.id
_entity.type
_entity.pdbx_description
1 polymer ?
#
loop_
_entity_poly.entity_id
_entity_poly.type
_entity_poly.pdbx_seq_one_letter_code
_entity_poly.pdbx_strand_id
1 'polypeptide(L)'
;MRGFFGQFGTIKRLRVSRNKKTGKSKHYAFIQFESPEVAEIVTDSMNNYLLYEHLLQVKLVPLDRIHPRIWVGSGRVYKPPSFKWMQFIKQNRERNPEEERQILKAVLRKENKRRKKIKESGIDFEYPDIRTCLPPKPKKIKFSDFE
;
A
#
# COMPACT_ATOMS: atom_id res chain seq x y z
N MET A 1 -17.71 7.08 -16.33
CA MET A 1 -16.98 5.90 -16.85
C MET A 1 -17.93 4.85 -17.41
N ARG A 2 -18.58 3.99 -16.61
CA ARG A 2 -19.46 2.93 -17.16
C ARG A 2 -20.65 3.48 -17.97
N GLY A 3 -21.31 4.54 -17.49
CA GLY A 3 -22.42 5.18 -18.22
C GLY A 3 -21.98 5.77 -19.56
N PHE A 4 -20.96 6.63 -19.55
CA PHE A 4 -20.44 7.26 -20.76
C PHE A 4 -19.94 6.26 -21.80
N PHE A 5 -19.05 5.34 -21.43
CA PHE A 5 -18.53 4.36 -22.40
C PHE A 5 -19.53 3.27 -22.78
N GLY A 6 -20.63 3.13 -22.02
CA GLY A 6 -21.71 2.22 -22.36
C GLY A 6 -22.45 2.61 -23.64
N GLN A 7 -22.35 3.87 -24.07
CA GLN A 7 -22.96 4.34 -25.32
C GLN A 7 -22.30 3.74 -26.57
N PHE A 8 -21.05 3.32 -26.47
CA PHE A 8 -20.32 2.69 -27.58
C PHE A 8 -20.58 1.19 -27.67
N GLY A 9 -20.98 0.56 -26.56
CA GLY A 9 -21.29 -0.86 -26.52
C GLY A 9 -21.24 -1.46 -25.12
N THR A 10 -21.53 -2.75 -25.03
CA THR A 10 -21.57 -3.50 -23.77
C THR A 10 -20.18 -3.64 -23.15
N ILE A 11 -20.04 -3.23 -21.89
CA ILE A 11 -18.78 -3.30 -21.14
C ILE A 11 -18.77 -4.57 -20.27
N LYS A 12 -17.88 -5.52 -20.61
CA LYS A 12 -17.67 -6.76 -19.86
C LYS A 12 -16.96 -6.51 -18.53
N ARG A 13 -15.85 -5.77 -18.55
CA ARG A 13 -15.09 -5.44 -17.33
C ARG A 13 -14.64 -3.99 -17.36
N LEU A 14 -14.73 -3.33 -16.21
CA LEU A 14 -14.25 -1.96 -16.02
C LEU A 14 -13.52 -1.86 -14.70
N ARG A 15 -12.30 -1.30 -14.74
CA ARG A 15 -11.50 -1.08 -13.55
C ARG A 15 -10.81 0.27 -13.61
N VAL A 16 -11.14 1.14 -12.65
CA VAL A 16 -10.38 2.36 -12.39
C VAL A 16 -9.21 2.02 -11.47
N SER A 17 -8.00 2.36 -11.88
CA SER A 17 -6.83 2.17 -11.03
C SER A 17 -6.82 3.19 -9.90
N ARG A 18 -6.63 2.71 -8.68
CA ARG A 18 -6.66 3.51 -7.45
C ARG A 18 -5.38 3.32 -6.63
N ASN A 19 -5.02 4.33 -5.86
CA ASN A 19 -3.94 4.25 -4.89
C ASN A 19 -4.37 3.34 -3.73
N LYS A 20 -3.56 2.31 -3.43
CA LYS A 20 -3.91 1.34 -2.38
C LYS A 20 -3.98 1.97 -0.99
N LYS A 21 -3.21 3.02 -0.72
CA LYS A 21 -3.18 3.68 0.60
C LYS A 21 -4.36 4.60 0.82
N THR A 22 -4.69 5.42 -0.17
CA THR A 22 -5.70 6.50 -0.03
C THR A 22 -7.03 6.18 -0.69
N GLY A 23 -7.09 5.19 -1.57
CA GLY A 23 -8.29 4.86 -2.37
C GLY A 23 -8.61 5.85 -3.50
N LYS A 24 -7.87 6.97 -3.60
CA LYS A 24 -8.02 7.95 -4.68
C LYS A 24 -7.65 7.33 -6.03
N SER A 25 -8.25 7.82 -7.11
CA SER A 25 -7.90 7.42 -8.49
C SER A 25 -6.44 7.73 -8.80
N LYS A 26 -5.84 6.92 -9.68
CA LYS A 26 -4.54 7.19 -10.30
C LYS A 26 -4.67 7.85 -11.68
N HIS A 27 -5.87 8.30 -12.04
CA HIS A 27 -6.18 8.95 -13.32
C HIS A 27 -6.02 8.06 -14.57
N TYR A 28 -6.15 6.74 -14.42
CA TYR A 28 -6.27 5.82 -15.55
C TYR A 28 -7.21 4.66 -15.21
N ALA A 29 -7.78 4.05 -16.25
CA ALA A 29 -8.69 2.92 -16.13
C ALA A 29 -8.45 1.93 -17.27
N PHE A 30 -8.88 0.70 -17.05
CA PHE A 30 -8.94 -0.35 -18.06
C PHE A 30 -10.39 -0.70 -18.31
N ILE A 31 -10.74 -0.83 -19.59
CA ILE A 31 -12.07 -1.17 -20.05
C ILE A 31 -11.91 -2.37 -20.99
N GLN A 32 -12.73 -3.39 -20.79
CA GLN A 32 -12.88 -4.52 -21.69
C GLN A 32 -14.30 -4.48 -22.24
N PHE A 33 -14.40 -4.18 -23.53
CA PHE A 33 -15.65 -4.30 -24.28
C PHE A 33 -15.93 -5.77 -24.64
N GLU A 34 -17.17 -6.04 -25.00
CA GLU A 34 -17.59 -7.35 -25.49
C GLU A 34 -17.12 -7.59 -26.93
N SER A 35 -17.23 -6.58 -27.81
CA SER A 35 -16.71 -6.62 -29.19
C SER A 35 -15.36 -5.89 -29.30
N PRO A 36 -14.37 -6.45 -30.01
CA PRO A 36 -13.08 -5.80 -30.26
C PRO A 36 -13.22 -4.58 -31.18
N GLU A 37 -14.14 -4.60 -32.16
CA GLU A 37 -14.38 -3.50 -33.10
C GLU A 37 -14.79 -2.21 -32.35
N VAL A 38 -15.61 -2.35 -31.31
CA VAL A 38 -16.00 -1.23 -30.44
C VAL A 38 -14.78 -0.61 -29.74
N ALA A 39 -13.79 -1.42 -29.36
CA ALA A 39 -12.59 -0.92 -28.71
C ALA A 39 -11.71 -0.11 -29.68
N GLU A 40 -11.66 -0.49 -30.96
CA GLU A 40 -10.97 0.25 -32.01
C GLU A 40 -11.66 1.60 -32.26
N ILE A 41 -12.98 1.60 -32.47
CA ILE A 41 -13.77 2.83 -32.66
C ILE A 41 -13.60 3.80 -31.48
N VAL A 42 -13.63 3.28 -30.25
CA VAL A 42 -13.41 4.10 -29.04
C VAL A 42 -12.00 4.66 -29.00
N THR A 43 -10.99 3.90 -29.43
CA THR A 43 -9.61 4.38 -29.48
C THR A 43 -9.48 5.52 -30.47
N ASP A 44 -10.05 5.41 -31.67
CA ASP A 44 -9.95 6.44 -32.70
C ASP A 44 -10.77 7.69 -32.38
N SER A 45 -11.96 7.52 -31.81
CA SER A 45 -12.86 8.65 -31.52
C SER A 45 -12.51 9.41 -30.23
N MET A 46 -11.98 8.72 -29.21
CA MET A 46 -11.75 9.32 -27.88
C MET A 46 -10.28 9.60 -27.56
N ASN A 47 -9.35 9.17 -28.40
CA ASN A 47 -7.96 9.53 -28.20
C ASN A 47 -7.73 11.03 -28.46
N ASN A 48 -7.08 11.69 -27.50
CA ASN A 48 -6.91 13.14 -27.41
C ASN A 48 -8.21 13.95 -27.27
N TYR A 49 -9.28 13.33 -26.78
CA TYR A 49 -10.52 14.05 -26.48
C TYR A 49 -10.33 14.96 -25.26
N LEU A 50 -10.69 16.24 -25.37
CA LEU A 50 -10.63 17.19 -24.26
C LEU A 50 -11.78 16.95 -23.29
N LEU A 51 -11.47 16.47 -22.10
CA LEU A 51 -12.41 16.24 -21.03
C LEU A 51 -12.02 17.07 -19.81
N TYR A 52 -12.83 18.10 -19.51
CA TYR A 52 -12.45 19.17 -18.58
C TYR A 52 -11.14 19.84 -19.02
N GLU A 53 -10.15 19.93 -18.12
CA GLU A 53 -8.84 20.53 -18.38
C GLU A 53 -7.80 19.48 -18.84
N HIS A 54 -8.22 18.26 -19.16
CA HIS A 54 -7.32 17.15 -19.47
C HIS A 54 -7.66 16.46 -20.79
N LEU A 55 -6.63 16.19 -21.58
CA LEU A 55 -6.74 15.37 -22.78
C LEU A 55 -6.76 13.89 -22.39
N LEU A 56 -7.80 13.20 -22.82
CA LEU A 56 -7.95 11.76 -22.63
C LEU A 56 -7.01 11.04 -23.61
N GLN A 57 -6.08 10.24 -23.10
CA GLN A 57 -5.29 9.34 -23.94
C GLN A 57 -5.91 7.94 -23.91
N VAL A 58 -6.32 7.46 -25.08
CA VAL A 58 -6.92 6.13 -25.23
C VAL A 58 -6.01 5.32 -26.13
N LYS A 59 -5.67 4.10 -25.68
CA LYS A 59 -4.80 3.19 -26.41
C LYS A 59 -5.36 1.79 -26.29
N LEU A 60 -5.32 1.06 -27.40
CA LEU A 60 -5.61 -0.37 -27.40
C LEU A 60 -4.44 -1.11 -26.75
N VAL A 61 -4.74 -2.00 -25.81
CA VAL A 61 -3.73 -2.78 -25.09
C VAL A 61 -3.74 -4.21 -25.66
N PRO A 62 -2.64 -4.69 -26.25
CA PRO A 62 -2.55 -6.06 -26.72
C PRO A 62 -2.57 -7.02 -25.53
N LEU A 63 -3.16 -8.21 -25.73
CA LEU A 63 -3.39 -9.19 -24.67
C LEU A 63 -2.10 -9.60 -23.95
N ASP A 64 -0.97 -9.69 -24.66
CA ASP A 64 0.33 -10.09 -24.09
C ASP A 64 0.86 -9.12 -23.04
N ARG A 65 0.49 -7.84 -23.15
CA ARG A 65 0.89 -6.80 -22.19
C ARG A 65 -0.04 -6.72 -20.99
N ILE A 66 -1.14 -7.48 -20.98
CA ILE A 66 -2.12 -7.47 -19.90
C ILE A 66 -1.66 -8.39 -18.78
N HIS A 67 -1.34 -7.80 -17.63
CA HIS A 67 -1.01 -8.59 -16.45
C HIS A 67 -2.23 -9.43 -15.99
N PRO A 68 -2.07 -10.74 -15.65
CA PRO A 68 -3.19 -11.63 -15.32
C PRO A 68 -4.11 -11.10 -14.20
N ARG A 69 -3.53 -10.43 -13.20
CA ARG A 69 -4.26 -9.87 -12.04
C ARG A 69 -4.91 -8.50 -12.29
N ILE A 70 -4.94 -7.98 -13.52
CA ILE A 70 -5.51 -6.65 -13.80
C ILE A 70 -7.00 -6.56 -13.47
N TRP A 71 -7.75 -7.66 -13.56
CA TRP A 71 -9.19 -7.68 -13.28
C TRP A 71 -9.54 -8.08 -11.85
N VAL A 72 -8.56 -8.40 -11.00
CA VAL A 72 -8.81 -8.80 -9.61
C VAL A 72 -9.43 -7.64 -8.83
N GLY A 73 -10.66 -7.82 -8.37
CA GLY A 73 -11.43 -6.79 -7.67
C GLY A 73 -12.15 -5.80 -8.60
N SER A 74 -12.27 -6.09 -9.90
CA SER A 74 -13.19 -5.34 -10.77
C SER A 74 -14.64 -5.48 -10.29
N GLY A 75 -15.43 -4.41 -10.40
CA GLY A 75 -16.84 -4.42 -9.97
C GLY A 75 -17.06 -4.28 -8.45
N ARG A 76 -15.98 -4.24 -7.64
CA ARG A 76 -16.07 -3.98 -6.19
C ARG A 76 -15.62 -2.55 -5.87
N VAL A 77 -16.22 -1.96 -4.84
CA VAL A 77 -15.75 -0.69 -4.29
C VAL A 77 -14.47 -0.94 -3.49
N TYR A 78 -13.37 -0.30 -3.89
CA TYR A 78 -12.10 -0.39 -3.16
C TYR A 78 -12.18 0.39 -1.85
N LYS A 79 -12.02 -0.30 -0.72
CA LYS A 79 -11.89 0.30 0.61
C LYS A 79 -10.41 0.31 1.01
N PRO A 80 -9.75 1.47 1.13
CA PRO A 80 -8.37 1.52 1.60
C PRO A 80 -8.27 1.02 3.06
N PRO A 81 -7.14 0.41 3.45
CA PRO A 81 -6.92 0.06 4.85
C PRO A 81 -6.92 1.32 5.71
N SER A 82 -7.37 1.18 6.96
CA SER A 82 -7.36 2.31 7.90
C SER A 82 -5.93 2.77 8.17
N PHE A 83 -5.76 4.08 8.44
CA PHE A 83 -4.46 4.64 8.79
C PHE A 83 -3.85 3.94 10.01
N LYS A 84 -4.67 3.67 11.03
CA LYS A 84 -4.27 2.92 12.23
C LYS A 84 -3.71 1.53 11.88
N TRP A 85 -4.35 0.82 10.95
CA TRP A 85 -3.89 -0.50 10.51
C TRP A 85 -2.58 -0.42 9.72
N MET A 86 -2.44 0.58 8.83
CA MET A 86 -1.17 0.81 8.13
C MET A 86 -0.02 1.13 9.09
N GLN A 87 -0.27 1.94 10.12
CA GLN A 87 0.72 2.27 11.15
C GLN A 87 1.06 1.05 12.01
N PHE A 88 0.06 0.26 12.39
CA PHE A 88 0.24 -1.01 13.09
C PHE A 88 1.19 -1.93 12.32
N ILE A 89 0.95 -2.16 11.03
CA ILE A 89 1.83 -2.99 10.18
C ILE A 89 3.23 -2.42 10.11
N LYS A 90 3.36 -1.11 9.91
CA LYS A 90 4.67 -0.46 9.83
C LYS A 90 5.47 -0.60 11.13
N GLN A 91 4.81 -0.47 12.28
CA GLN A 91 5.43 -0.55 13.59
C GLN A 91 5.79 -2.00 13.96
N ASN A 92 4.93 -2.95 13.59
CA ASN A 92 5.10 -4.38 13.86
C ASN A 92 5.88 -5.12 12.77
N ARG A 93 6.39 -4.41 11.75
CA ARG A 93 7.27 -5.00 10.75
C ARG A 93 8.49 -5.60 11.45
N GLU A 94 8.92 -6.76 10.98
CA GLU A 94 10.11 -7.41 11.50
C GLU A 94 11.33 -6.55 11.13
N ARG A 95 12.19 -6.32 12.13
CA ARG A 95 13.40 -5.51 11.97
C ARG A 95 14.57 -6.40 11.63
N ASN A 96 15.46 -5.90 10.78
CA ASN A 96 16.72 -6.57 10.48
C ASN A 96 17.65 -6.48 11.71
N PRO A 97 18.47 -7.51 12.05
CA PRO A 97 19.46 -7.46 13.13
C PRO A 97 20.32 -6.19 13.19
N GLU A 98 20.65 -5.58 12.06
CA GLU A 98 21.41 -4.32 12.01
C GLU A 98 20.61 -3.13 12.54
N GLU A 99 19.33 -3.01 12.16
CA GLU A 99 18.43 -1.99 12.69
C GLU A 99 18.24 -2.17 14.20
N GLU A 100 18.14 -3.42 14.66
CA GLU A 100 18.06 -3.72 16.09
C GLU A 100 19.30 -3.25 16.85
N ARG A 101 20.51 -3.48 16.31
CA ARG A 101 21.77 -3.00 16.89
C ARG A 101 21.82 -1.46 17.01
N GLN A 102 21.39 -0.75 15.96
CA GLN A 102 21.36 0.72 15.98
C GLN A 102 20.38 1.27 17.03
N ILE A 103 19.20 0.64 17.14
CA ILE A 103 18.20 1.01 18.15
C ILE A 103 18.75 0.77 19.55
N LEU A 104 19.38 -0.38 19.81
CA LEU A 104 20.01 -0.68 21.09
C LEU A 104 21.06 0.37 21.46
N LYS A 105 21.92 0.77 20.52
CA LYS A 105 22.90 1.85 20.73
C LYS A 105 22.23 3.16 21.12
N ALA A 106 21.13 3.52 20.47
CA ALA A 106 20.37 4.73 20.79
C ALA A 106 19.68 4.66 22.16
N VAL A 107 19.14 3.49 22.53
CA VAL A 107 18.54 3.24 23.85
C VAL A 107 19.59 3.40 24.95
N LEU A 108 20.76 2.75 24.83
CA LEU A 108 21.86 2.87 25.79
C LEU A 108 22.35 4.32 25.93
N ARG A 109 22.42 5.06 24.82
CA ARG A 109 22.78 6.49 24.86
C ARG A 109 21.79 7.32 25.67
N LYS A 110 20.49 7.06 25.52
CA LYS A 110 19.44 7.75 26.29
C LYS A 110 19.47 7.35 27.76
N GLU A 111 19.70 6.07 28.03
CA GLU A 111 19.83 5.51 29.38
C GLU A 111 20.98 6.16 30.15
N ASN A 112 22.17 6.21 29.55
CA ASN A 112 23.34 6.86 30.15
C ASN A 112 23.09 8.36 30.44
N LYS A 113 22.40 9.07 29.54
CA LYS A 113 22.01 10.46 29.79
C LYS A 113 21.04 10.58 30.96
N ARG A 114 20.07 9.66 31.08
CA ARG A 114 19.10 9.65 32.18
C ARG A 114 19.81 9.38 33.51
N ARG A 115 20.74 8.41 33.57
CA ARG A 115 21.55 8.13 34.77
C ARG A 115 22.39 9.33 35.21
N LYS A 116 23.04 10.01 34.26
CA LYS A 116 23.80 11.23 34.55
C LYS A 116 22.92 12.32 35.18
N LYS A 117 21.73 12.57 34.61
CA LYS A 117 20.78 13.55 35.16
C LYS A 117 20.31 13.20 36.58
N ILE A 118 20.00 11.92 36.84
CA ILE A 118 19.59 11.46 38.18
C ILE A 118 20.72 11.72 39.20
N LYS A 119 21.96 11.39 38.83
CA LYS A 119 23.15 11.63 39.64
C LYS A 119 23.40 13.13 39.87
N GLU A 120 23.25 13.95 38.83
CA GLU A 120 23.38 15.42 38.90
C GLU A 120 22.31 16.06 39.79
N SER A 121 21.10 15.48 39.85
CA SER A 121 20.04 15.91 40.76
C SER A 121 20.22 15.42 42.20
N GLY A 122 21.31 14.70 42.51
CA GLY A 122 21.62 14.21 43.85
C GLY A 122 20.65 13.13 44.35
N ILE A 123 19.96 12.44 43.43
CA ILE A 123 19.01 11.38 43.78
C ILE A 123 19.75 10.04 43.73
N ASP A 124 19.84 9.36 44.87
CA ASP A 124 20.39 8.01 44.98
C ASP A 124 19.36 6.98 44.53
N PHE A 125 19.13 6.91 43.22
CA PHE A 125 18.21 5.96 42.60
C PHE A 125 18.90 5.12 41.54
N GLU A 126 19.17 3.86 41.87
CA GLU A 126 19.64 2.84 40.95
C GLU A 126 18.47 2.06 40.37
N TYR A 127 18.47 1.87 39.05
CA TYR A 127 17.47 1.05 38.37
C TYR A 127 18.15 -0.01 37.50
N PRO A 128 17.57 -1.22 37.43
CA PRO A 128 18.12 -2.34 36.68
C PRO A 128 18.21 -2.01 35.19
N ASP A 129 19.23 -2.57 34.53
CA ASP A 129 19.44 -2.37 33.10
C ASP A 129 18.20 -2.79 32.30
N ILE A 130 17.88 -2.01 31.26
CA ILE A 130 16.70 -2.28 30.43
C ILE A 130 16.71 -3.71 29.86
N ARG A 131 17.90 -4.29 29.62
CA ARG A 131 18.07 -5.66 29.10
C ARG A 131 17.54 -6.73 30.05
N THR A 132 17.69 -6.54 31.36
CA THR A 132 17.25 -7.50 32.37
C THR A 132 15.74 -7.51 32.58
N CYS A 133 15.04 -6.45 32.18
CA CYS A 133 13.59 -6.30 32.40
C CYS A 133 12.75 -6.60 31.16
N LEU A 134 13.34 -7.01 30.04
CA LEU A 134 12.60 -7.29 28.81
C LEU A 134 11.96 -8.68 28.85
N PRO A 135 10.63 -8.81 28.69
CA PRO A 135 10.02 -10.12 28.49
C PRO A 135 10.54 -10.73 27.18
N PRO A 136 10.66 -12.08 27.09
CA PRO A 136 11.06 -12.73 25.85
C PRO A 136 10.08 -12.35 24.73
N LYS A 137 10.62 -12.01 23.55
CA LYS A 137 9.78 -11.69 22.38
C LYS A 137 8.85 -12.88 22.11
N PRO A 138 7.54 -12.67 21.89
CA PRO A 138 6.62 -13.76 21.59
C PRO A 138 7.08 -14.47 20.31
N LYS A 139 7.28 -15.79 20.40
CA LYS A 139 7.62 -16.64 19.25
C LYS A 139 6.38 -16.78 18.39
N LYS A 140 6.41 -16.25 17.16
CA LYS A 140 5.34 -16.52 16.18
C LYS A 140 5.51 -17.96 15.68
N ILE A 141 4.57 -18.84 16.02
CA ILE A 141 4.48 -20.16 15.41
C ILE A 141 4.05 -19.94 13.96
N LYS A 142 4.93 -20.20 13.01
CA LYS A 142 4.55 -20.29 11.60
C LYS A 142 4.07 -21.72 11.40
N PHE A 143 2.77 -21.90 11.18
CA PHE A 143 2.27 -23.15 10.64
C PHE A 143 2.71 -23.17 9.17
N SER A 144 3.66 -24.04 8.84
CA SER A 144 3.91 -24.40 7.45
C SER A 144 2.64 -25.05 6.92
N ASP A 145 2.16 -24.60 5.77
CA ASP A 145 0.99 -25.17 5.11
C ASP A 145 1.18 -26.69 5.01
N PHE A 146 0.21 -27.45 5.53
CA PHE A 146 0.12 -28.88 5.28
C PHE A 146 -0.08 -29.08 3.77
N GLU A 147 0.79 -29.87 3.15
CA GLU A 147 0.74 -30.28 1.74
C GLU A 147 -0.63 -30.84 1.33
#